data_AF-A0A6L9ZJB6-F1
#
_entry.id   AF-A0A6L9ZJB6-F1
#
_cell.length_a   1.000
_cell.length_b   1.000
_cell.length_c   1.000
_cell.angle_alpha   90.00
_cell.angle_beta   90.00
_cell.angle_gamma   90.00
#
_symmetry.space_group_name_H-M   'P 1'
#
loop_
_entity.id
_entity.type
_entity.pdbx_description
1 polymer ?
#
loop_
_entity_poly.entity_id
_entity_poly.type
_entity_poly.pdbx_seq_one_letter_code
_entity_poly.pdbx_strand_id
1 'polypeptide(L)'
;KQAKRVRYQMNLFTELYSPTYKDYVEDMKQIQGILGDIQDSMVLDEFLNSVFHSDLKHKAPQLAELLQANRYKSWQQWQTLQQNYLKPETRQAFRQILLTESGN
;
A
#
# COMPACT_ATOMS: atom_id res chain seq x y z
N LYS A 1 5.05 0.59 -7.04
CA LYS A 1 5.25 -0.37 -8.17
C LYS A 1 5.49 -1.82 -7.70
N GLN A 2 6.38 -2.09 -6.75
CA GLN A 2 6.66 -3.48 -6.31
C GLN A 2 5.48 -4.18 -5.63
N ALA A 3 4.74 -3.50 -4.74
CA ALA A 3 3.55 -4.08 -4.09
C ALA A 3 2.50 -4.60 -5.11
N LYS A 4 2.27 -3.85 -6.20
CA LYS A 4 1.41 -4.29 -7.32
C LYS A 4 1.91 -5.60 -7.92
N ARG A 5 3.21 -5.69 -8.23
CA ARG A 5 3.82 -6.90 -8.81
C ARG A 5 3.69 -8.11 -7.89
N VAL A 6 4.03 -7.95 -6.61
CA VAL A 6 3.95 -9.03 -5.61
C VAL A 6 2.51 -9.51 -5.47
N ARG A 7 1.54 -8.61 -5.32
CA ARG A 7 0.12 -8.97 -5.25
C ARG A 7 -0.33 -9.77 -6.47
N TYR A 8 0.04 -9.33 -7.68
CA TYR A 8 -0.33 -10.07 -8.89
C TYR A 8 0.27 -11.46 -8.92
N GLN A 9 1.54 -11.61 -8.55
CA GLN A 9 2.17 -12.92 -8.46
C GLN A 9 1.49 -13.81 -7.42
N MET A 10 1.19 -13.26 -6.24
CA MET A 10 0.56 -14.05 -5.18
C MET A 10 -0.87 -14.48 -5.52
N ASN A 11 -1.64 -13.59 -6.17
CA ASN A 11 -2.99 -13.91 -6.62
C ASN A 11 -3.05 -15.17 -7.51
N LEU A 12 -2.03 -15.40 -8.35
CA LEU A 12 -1.96 -16.56 -9.24
C LEU A 12 -1.87 -17.90 -8.50
N PHE A 13 -1.39 -17.90 -7.26
CA PHE A 13 -1.16 -19.11 -6.49
C PHE A 13 -2.17 -19.29 -5.35
N THR A 14 -3.20 -18.44 -5.26
CA THR A 14 -4.19 -18.48 -4.16
C THR A 14 -4.98 -19.78 -4.07
N GLU A 15 -5.07 -20.54 -5.16
CA GLU A 15 -5.70 -21.87 -5.20
C GLU A 15 -4.79 -23.00 -4.72
N LEU A 16 -3.46 -22.77 -4.69
CA LEU A 16 -2.46 -23.79 -4.34
C LEU A 16 -2.06 -23.78 -2.85
N TYR A 17 -2.41 -22.71 -2.13
CA TYR A 17 -1.98 -22.50 -0.75
C TYR A 17 -3.14 -22.37 0.23
N SER A 18 -2.84 -22.62 1.50
CA SER A 18 -3.78 -22.60 2.61
C SER A 18 -4.46 -21.23 2.82
N PRO A 19 -5.56 -21.15 3.59
CA PRO A 19 -6.26 -19.90 3.88
C PRO A 19 -5.35 -18.80 4.43
N THR A 20 -4.33 -19.14 5.23
CA THR A 20 -3.37 -18.19 5.79
C THR A 20 -2.59 -17.46 4.68
N TYR A 21 -2.34 -18.09 3.54
CA TYR A 21 -1.73 -17.41 2.39
C TYR A 21 -2.63 -16.33 1.81
N LYS A 22 -3.95 -16.56 1.79
CA LYS A 22 -4.94 -15.59 1.31
C LYS A 22 -4.98 -14.35 2.20
N ASP A 23 -4.71 -14.49 3.50
CA ASP A 23 -4.57 -13.36 4.42
C ASP A 23 -3.37 -12.46 4.01
N TYR A 24 -2.22 -13.05 3.68
CA TYR A 24 -1.07 -12.28 3.15
C TYR A 24 -1.38 -11.60 1.81
N VAL A 25 -2.21 -12.23 0.96
CA VAL A 25 -2.67 -11.60 -0.29
C VAL A 25 -3.55 -10.38 -0.01
N GLU A 26 -4.40 -10.45 1.01
CA GLU A 26 -5.25 -9.34 1.43
C GLU A 26 -4.41 -8.19 2.01
N ASP A 27 -3.43 -8.49 2.84
CA ASP A 27 -2.45 -7.51 3.31
C ASP A 27 -1.73 -6.82 2.12
N MET A 28 -1.33 -7.58 1.09
CA MET A 28 -0.71 -6.99 -0.10
C MET A 28 -1.67 -6.09 -0.89
N LYS A 29 -2.97 -6.41 -0.94
CA LYS A 29 -3.99 -5.50 -1.50
C LYS A 29 -4.10 -4.22 -0.67
N GLN A 30 -4.13 -4.33 0.65
CA GLN A 30 -4.21 -3.19 1.54
C GLN A 30 -2.99 -2.28 1.40
N ILE A 31 -1.78 -2.84 1.41
CA ILE A 31 -0.53 -2.11 1.19
C ILE A 31 -0.55 -1.43 -0.19
N GLN A 32 -0.97 -2.15 -1.23
CA GLN A 32 -1.10 -1.55 -2.56
C GLN A 32 -2.07 -0.36 -2.56
N GLY A 33 -3.23 -0.49 -1.90
CA GLY A 33 -4.24 0.56 -1.80
C GLY A 33 -3.69 1.81 -1.14
N ILE A 34 -3.09 1.67 0.06
CA ILE A 34 -2.52 2.80 0.81
C ILE A 34 -1.41 3.50 0.03
N LEU A 35 -0.51 2.73 -0.61
CA LEU A 35 0.54 3.31 -1.45
C LEU A 35 -0.03 3.99 -2.70
N GLY A 36 -1.17 3.50 -3.20
CA GLY A 36 -1.96 4.14 -4.24
C GLY A 36 -2.51 5.49 -3.78
N ASP A 37 -3.17 5.54 -2.63
CA ASP A 37 -3.73 6.78 -2.08
C ASP A 37 -2.65 7.86 -1.84
N ILE A 38 -1.48 7.47 -1.35
CA ILE A 38 -0.33 8.37 -1.19
C ILE A 38 0.10 8.93 -2.55
N GLN A 39 0.25 8.05 -3.55
CA GLN A 39 0.65 8.44 -4.89
C GLN A 39 -0.40 9.37 -5.54
N ASP A 40 -1.67 9.00 -5.48
CA ASP A 40 -2.78 9.74 -6.08
C ASP A 40 -2.90 11.13 -5.44
N SER A 41 -2.68 11.24 -4.13
CA SER A 41 -2.64 12.53 -3.47
C SER A 41 -1.47 13.42 -3.92
N MET A 42 -0.29 12.85 -4.18
CA MET A 42 0.84 13.61 -4.73
C MET A 42 0.56 14.08 -6.16
N VAL A 43 -0.01 13.21 -7.00
CA VAL A 43 -0.40 13.55 -8.38
C VAL A 43 -1.48 14.63 -8.38
N LEU A 44 -2.46 14.56 -7.48
CA LEU A 44 -3.50 15.59 -7.34
C LEU A 44 -2.92 16.94 -6.91
N ASP A 45 -1.96 16.96 -6.00
CA ASP A 45 -1.26 18.19 -5.58
C ASP A 45 -0.53 18.85 -6.75
N GLU A 46 0.24 18.06 -7.51
CA GLU A 46 0.95 18.51 -8.70
C GLU A 46 -0.03 19.03 -9.77
N PHE A 47 -1.10 18.28 -10.02
CA PHE A 47 -2.15 18.68 -10.95
C PHE A 47 -2.78 20.02 -10.55
N LEU A 48 -3.15 20.20 -9.28
CA LEU A 48 -3.77 21.44 -8.82
C LEU A 48 -2.80 22.63 -8.90
N ASN A 49 -1.53 22.46 -8.51
CA ASN A 49 -0.51 23.50 -8.70
C ASN A 49 -0.36 23.88 -10.18
N SER A 50 -0.47 22.91 -11.09
CA SER A 50 -0.43 23.16 -12.54
C SER A 50 -1.65 23.95 -13.04
N VAL A 51 -2.85 23.67 -12.51
CA VAL A 51 -4.11 24.34 -12.88
C VAL A 51 -4.17 25.78 -12.35
N PHE A 52 -3.70 26.00 -11.12
CA PHE A 52 -3.72 27.34 -10.51
C PHE A 52 -2.54 28.22 -10.95
N HIS A 53 -1.56 27.67 -11.66
CA HIS A 53 -0.29 28.33 -12.03
C HIS A 53 0.40 29.03 -10.84
N SER A 54 0.16 28.53 -9.62
CA SER A 54 0.61 29.09 -8.37
C SER A 54 0.49 28.05 -7.26
N ASP A 55 1.21 28.29 -6.16
CA ASP A 55 1.16 27.39 -5.00
C ASP A 55 -0.28 27.29 -4.46
N LEU A 56 -0.79 26.05 -4.43
CA LEU A 56 -2.10 25.69 -3.92
C LEU A 56 -2.32 26.22 -2.49
N LYS A 57 -1.26 26.28 -1.67
CA LYS A 57 -1.34 26.81 -0.29
C LYS A 57 -1.76 28.28 -0.25
N HIS A 58 -1.43 29.05 -1.28
CA HIS A 58 -1.82 30.46 -1.36
C HIS A 58 -3.20 30.66 -1.97
N LYS A 59 -3.59 29.83 -2.96
CA LYS A 59 -4.88 29.97 -3.66
C LYS A 59 -6.04 29.28 -2.96
N ALA A 60 -5.80 28.12 -2.37
CA ALA A 60 -6.80 27.29 -1.71
C ALA A 60 -6.21 26.61 -0.46
N PRO A 61 -5.91 27.38 0.60
CA PRO A 61 -5.23 26.87 1.80
C PRO A 61 -5.97 25.71 2.46
N GLN A 62 -7.31 25.78 2.55
CA GLN A 62 -8.12 24.70 3.12
C GLN A 62 -8.02 23.39 2.32
N LEU A 63 -7.95 23.49 0.99
CA LEU A 63 -7.77 22.32 0.12
C LEU A 63 -6.37 21.74 0.30
N ALA A 64 -5.34 22.59 0.38
CA ALA A 64 -3.97 22.14 0.65
C ALA A 64 -3.85 21.43 2.01
N GLU A 65 -4.50 21.94 3.05
CA GLU A 65 -4.56 21.31 4.38
C GLU A 65 -5.25 19.95 4.33
N LEU A 66 -6.39 19.84 3.64
CA LEU A 66 -7.09 18.56 3.47
C LEU A 66 -6.24 17.52 2.74
N LEU A 67 -5.53 17.92 1.68
CA LEU A 67 -4.63 17.02 0.94
C LEU A 67 -3.46 16.57 1.82
N GLN A 68 -2.87 17.48 2.60
CA GLN A 68 -1.80 17.14 3.53
C GLN A 68 -2.28 16.19 4.63
N ALA A 69 -3.44 16.45 5.23
CA ALA A 69 -4.04 15.59 6.24
C ALA A 69 -4.32 14.18 5.69
N ASN A 70 -4.85 14.09 4.47
CA ASN A 70 -5.09 12.81 3.81
C ASN A 70 -3.79 12.03 3.58
N ARG A 71 -2.74 12.68 3.06
CA ARG A 71 -1.42 12.04 2.90
C ARG A 71 -0.86 11.52 4.22
N TYR A 72 -0.97 12.33 5.27
CA TYR A 72 -0.47 11.95 6.59
C TYR A 72 -1.21 10.72 7.14
N LYS A 73 -2.54 10.66 6.98
CA LYS A 73 -3.35 9.50 7.37
C LYS A 73 -2.91 8.23 6.62
N SER A 74 -2.78 8.29 5.30
CA SER A 74 -2.31 7.15 4.50
C SER A 74 -0.89 6.74 4.89
N TRP A 75 -0.01 7.70 5.19
CA TRP A 75 1.34 7.43 5.68
C TRP A 75 1.34 6.65 7.02
N GLN A 76 0.51 7.05 7.98
CA GLN A 76 0.39 6.34 9.26
C GLN A 76 -0.12 4.90 9.09
N GLN A 77 -1.08 4.69 8.19
CA GLN A 77 -1.57 3.35 7.85
C GLN A 77 -0.46 2.49 7.22
N TRP A 78 0.31 3.07 6.29
CA TRP A 78 1.46 2.41 5.69
C TRP A 78 2.50 2.02 6.74
N GLN A 79 2.85 2.94 7.64
CA GLN A 79 3.88 2.71 8.65
C GLN A 79 3.53 1.51 9.56
N THR A 80 2.27 1.38 9.94
CA THR A 80 1.79 0.25 10.74
C THR A 80 2.01 -1.09 10.02
N LEU A 81 1.61 -1.18 8.75
CA LEU A 81 1.78 -2.41 7.95
C LEU A 81 3.25 -2.68 7.64
N GLN A 82 4.02 -1.65 7.30
CA GLN A 82 5.45 -1.75 7.01
C GLN A 82 6.20 -2.35 8.21
N GLN A 83 5.92 -1.87 9.43
CA GLN A 83 6.56 -2.38 10.64
C GLN A 83 6.28 -3.87 10.84
N ASN A 84 5.07 -4.33 10.55
CA ASN A 84 4.75 -5.75 10.60
C ASN A 84 5.56 -6.56 9.58
N TYR A 85 5.66 -6.11 8.33
CA TYR A 85 6.38 -6.83 7.28
C TYR A 85 7.92 -6.76 7.40
N LEU A 86 8.45 -5.84 8.21
CA LEU A 86 9.88 -5.79 8.55
C LEU A 86 10.27 -6.79 9.65
N LYS A 87 9.32 -7.22 10.48
CA LYS A 87 9.56 -8.19 11.57
C LYS A 87 10.11 -9.51 11.01
N PRO A 88 11.21 -10.04 11.55
CA PRO A 88 11.74 -11.34 11.16
C PRO A 88 10.70 -12.46 11.25
N GLU A 89 9.83 -12.41 12.27
CA GLU A 89 8.81 -13.41 12.56
C GLU A 89 7.78 -13.49 11.42
N THR A 90 7.29 -12.34 10.96
CA THR A 90 6.34 -12.25 9.83
C THR A 90 6.98 -12.79 8.55
N ARG A 91 8.24 -12.45 8.29
CA ARG A 91 8.97 -12.95 7.11
C ARG A 91 9.21 -14.45 7.17
N GLN A 92 9.56 -14.97 8.34
CA GLN A 92 9.76 -16.40 8.56
C GLN A 92 8.44 -17.17 8.45
N ALA A 93 7.36 -16.67 9.03
CA ALA A 93 6.03 -17.28 8.94
C ALA A 93 5.56 -17.37 7.48
N PHE A 94 5.68 -16.28 6.70
CA PHE A 94 5.35 -16.30 5.29
C PHE A 94 6.22 -17.30 4.50
N ARG A 95 7.54 -17.34 4.78
CA ARG A 95 8.44 -18.31 4.14
C ARG A 95 8.05 -19.75 4.45
N GLN A 96 7.64 -20.05 5.69
CA GLN A 96 7.17 -21.39 6.04
C GLN A 96 5.94 -21.75 5.21
N ILE A 97 4.93 -20.89 5.13
CA ILE A 97 3.72 -21.15 4.29
C ILE A 97 4.08 -21.51 2.85
N LEU A 98 5.07 -20.82 2.26
CA LEU A 98 5.53 -21.12 0.90
C LEU A 98 6.24 -22.47 0.77
N LEU A 99 6.86 -22.97 1.84
CA LEU A 99 7.59 -24.23 1.88
C LEU A 99 6.72 -25.42 2.30
N THR A 100 5.65 -25.20 3.06
CA THR A 100 4.91 -26.31 3.70
C THR A 100 3.71 -26.85 2.93
N GLU A 101 3.32 -26.34 1.76
CA GLU A 101 2.31 -27.03 0.94
C GLU A 101 2.35 -26.58 -0.53
N SER A 102 2.99 -27.40 -1.35
CA SER A 102 2.78 -27.48 -2.80
C SER A 102 2.17 -28.84 -3.10
N GLY A 103 0.89 -29.03 -2.78
CA GLY A 103 0.06 -30.17 -3.17
C GLY A 103 0.44 -31.55 -2.59
N ASN A 104 -0.50 -32.15 -1.86
CA ASN A 104 -0.87 -33.55 -2.12
C ASN A 104 -1.60 -33.62 -3.47
#